data_AF-A0A930FZ59-F1
#
_entry.id   AF-A0A930FZ59-F1
#
_cell.length_a   1.000
_cell.length_b   1.000
_cell.length_c   1.000
_cell.angle_alpha   90.00
_cell.angle_beta   90.00
_cell.angle_gamma   90.00
#
_symmetry.space_group_name_H-M   'P 1'
#
loop_
_entity.id
_entity.type
_entity.pdbx_description
1 polymer ?
#
loop_
_entity_poly.entity_id
_entity_poly.type
_entity_poly.pdbx_seq_one_letter_code
_entity_poly.pdbx_strand_id
1 'polypeptide(L)'
;MRPHASRKTQAGVGRLEILIAVLILSLGLLGMAGLQARSLQQNQSSMMRSHAVALGYSILDGLRLDRDAAMAGAYNLGLTCAAPAATGQLAGDTLNLWISDLQRVLGQGATTCGLINCAANGICTIRIRWDDSRAGGSATEEYEIRTRL
;
A
#
# COMPACT_ATOMS: atom_id res chain seq x y z
N MET A 1 56.69 14.36 -49.23
CA MET A 1 56.92 14.35 -47.76
C MET A 1 55.71 13.72 -47.09
N ARG A 2 55.88 12.64 -46.32
CA ARG A 2 54.80 11.93 -45.61
C ARG A 2 54.91 12.25 -44.11
N PRO A 3 53.86 12.75 -43.43
CA PRO A 3 53.94 13.02 -42.00
C PRO A 3 53.95 11.69 -41.23
N HIS A 4 54.91 11.55 -40.31
CA HIS A 4 54.94 10.46 -39.35
C HIS A 4 53.93 10.75 -38.24
N ALA A 5 52.93 9.89 -38.09
CA ALA A 5 51.99 9.95 -36.98
C ALA A 5 52.73 9.64 -35.67
N SER A 6 52.84 10.63 -34.79
CA SER A 6 53.33 10.45 -33.42
C SER A 6 52.43 9.46 -32.68
N ARG A 7 52.96 8.29 -32.30
CA ARG A 7 52.28 7.37 -31.39
C ARG A 7 52.36 7.97 -29.99
N LYS A 8 51.21 8.42 -29.45
CA LYS A 8 51.11 8.76 -28.03
C LYS A 8 51.46 7.52 -27.21
N THR A 9 52.48 7.63 -26.38
CA THR A 9 52.82 6.63 -25.38
C THR A 9 51.70 6.54 -24.35
N GLN A 10 51.14 5.35 -24.20
CA GLN A 10 50.16 5.06 -23.17
C GLN A 10 50.89 5.09 -21.83
N ALA A 11 50.74 6.18 -21.07
CA ALA A 11 51.15 6.20 -19.67
C ALA A 11 50.23 5.20 -18.95
N GLY A 12 50.80 4.09 -18.48
CA GLY A 12 50.05 3.07 -17.77
C GLY A 12 49.34 3.69 -16.57
N VAL A 13 48.03 3.42 -16.45
CA VAL A 13 47.20 3.76 -15.29
C VAL A 13 47.90 3.28 -14.02
N GLY A 14 48.22 4.21 -13.12
CA GLY A 14 48.88 3.87 -11.87
C GLY A 14 47.99 2.96 -11.02
N ARG A 15 48.57 2.01 -10.26
CA ARG A 15 47.79 1.08 -9.40
C ARG A 15 46.80 1.79 -8.46
N LEU A 16 47.10 3.04 -8.06
CA LEU A 16 46.22 3.90 -7.26
C LEU A 16 44.98 4.39 -8.01
N GLU A 17 45.08 4.63 -9.32
CA GLU A 17 43.99 5.16 -10.13
C GLU A 17 42.84 4.15 -10.27
N ILE A 18 43.19 2.88 -10.43
CA ILE A 18 42.23 1.77 -10.47
C ILE A 18 41.58 1.57 -9.09
N LEU A 19 42.33 1.70 -7.99
CA LEU A 19 41.78 1.60 -6.63
C LEU A 19 40.78 2.73 -6.35
N ILE A 20 41.09 3.96 -6.78
CA ILE A 20 40.17 5.11 -6.67
C ILE A 20 38.93 4.88 -7.53
N ALA A 21 39.08 4.38 -8.76
CA ALA A 21 37.95 4.07 -9.64
C ALA A 21 37.02 3.00 -9.03
N VAL A 22 37.58 1.91 -8.49
CA VAL A 22 36.81 0.87 -7.80
C VAL A 22 36.13 1.41 -6.54
N LEU A 23 36.81 2.26 -5.77
CA LEU A 23 36.22 2.91 -4.59
C LEU A 23 35.00 3.76 -4.97
N ILE A 24 35.14 4.67 -5.94
CA ILE A 24 34.04 5.52 -6.41
C ILE A 24 32.88 4.66 -6.95
N LEU A 25 33.18 3.63 -7.74
CA LEU A 25 32.18 2.72 -8.28
C LEU A 25 31.44 1.96 -7.17
N SER A 26 32.16 1.47 -6.16
CA SER A 26 31.55 0.77 -5.02
C SER A 26 30.59 1.68 -4.23
N LEU A 27 30.96 2.94 -3.99
CA LEU A 27 30.10 3.93 -3.34
C LEU A 27 28.87 4.25 -4.19
N GLY A 28 29.05 4.39 -5.51
CA GLY A 28 27.95 4.62 -6.45
C GLY A 28 26.94 3.46 -6.47
N LEU A 29 27.41 2.22 -6.51
CA LEU A 29 26.56 1.02 -6.46
C LEU A 29 25.79 0.93 -5.13
N LEU A 30 26.44 1.22 -4.00
CA LEU A 30 25.79 1.21 -2.69
C LEU A 30 24.70 2.29 -2.59
N GLY A 31 24.96 3.48 -3.14
CA GLY A 31 23.96 4.55 -3.26
C GLY A 31 22.75 4.13 -4.08
N MET A 32 22.96 3.52 -5.26
CA MET A 32 21.87 3.01 -6.10
C MET A 32 21.09 1.88 -5.44
N ALA A 33 21.75 0.97 -4.72
CA ALA A 33 21.08 -0.08 -3.98
C ALA A 33 20.15 0.49 -2.89
N GLY A 34 20.59 1.52 -2.18
CA GLY A 34 19.76 2.23 -1.20
C GLY A 34 18.54 2.91 -1.83
N LEU A 35 18.71 3.54 -3.01
CA LEU A 35 17.61 4.13 -3.75
C LEU A 35 16.62 3.08 -4.25
N GLN A 36 17.10 1.95 -4.76
CA GLN A 36 16.25 0.82 -5.17
C GLN A 36 15.44 0.30 -3.99
N ALA A 37 16.08 0.04 -2.84
CA ALA A 37 15.38 -0.43 -1.64
C ALA A 37 14.25 0.52 -1.19
N ARG A 38 14.51 1.84 -1.21
CA ARG A 38 13.49 2.85 -0.91
C ARG A 38 12.37 2.89 -1.94
N SER A 39 12.71 2.76 -3.22
CA SER A 39 11.72 2.69 -4.30
C SER A 39 10.79 1.50 -4.14
N LEU A 40 11.32 0.31 -3.79
CA LEU A 40 10.49 -0.86 -3.51
C LEU A 40 9.54 -0.63 -2.33
N GLN A 41 10.03 -0.04 -1.23
CA GLN A 41 9.21 0.31 -0.06
C GLN A 41 8.06 1.25 -0.45
N GLN A 42 8.35 2.33 -1.18
CA GLN A 42 7.33 3.28 -1.64
C GLN A 42 6.28 2.64 -2.57
N ASN A 43 6.71 1.74 -3.47
CA ASN A 43 5.79 1.00 -4.34
C ASN A 43 4.86 0.09 -3.51
N GLN A 44 5.37 -0.55 -2.47
CA GLN A 44 4.57 -1.40 -1.60
C GLN A 44 3.52 -0.60 -0.81
N SER A 45 3.90 0.55 -0.24
CA SER A 45 2.97 1.47 0.43
C SER A 45 1.86 1.95 -0.53
N SER A 46 2.24 2.37 -1.74
CA SER A 46 1.29 2.79 -2.77
C SER A 46 0.31 1.68 -3.16
N MET A 47 0.80 0.45 -3.32
CA MET A 47 -0.03 -0.71 -3.63
C MET A 47 -1.05 -1.00 -2.52
N MET A 48 -0.65 -0.96 -1.24
CA MET A 48 -1.58 -1.16 -0.12
C MET A 48 -2.67 -0.09 -0.08
N ARG A 49 -2.33 1.18 -0.36
CA ARG A 49 -3.33 2.25 -0.49
C ARG A 49 -4.31 1.96 -1.63
N SER A 50 -3.83 1.51 -2.78
CA SER A 50 -4.70 1.12 -3.91
C SER A 50 -5.62 -0.05 -3.56
N HIS A 51 -5.13 -1.05 -2.81
CA HIS A 51 -5.96 -2.14 -2.33
C HIS A 51 -7.03 -1.67 -1.33
N ALA A 52 -6.68 -0.79 -0.40
CA ALA A 52 -7.64 -0.21 0.56
C ALA A 52 -8.76 0.55 -0.17
N VAL A 53 -8.40 1.33 -1.20
CA VAL A 53 -9.36 2.01 -2.08
C VAL A 53 -10.29 1.01 -2.77
N ALA A 54 -9.74 -0.01 -3.42
CA ALA A 54 -10.53 -1.03 -4.13
C ALA A 54 -11.50 -1.77 -3.19
N LEU A 55 -11.04 -2.16 -2.00
CA LEU A 55 -11.86 -2.84 -0.99
C LEU A 55 -12.90 -1.90 -0.34
N GLY A 56 -12.63 -0.60 -0.28
CA GLY A 56 -13.60 0.40 0.14
C GLY A 56 -14.73 0.58 -0.87
N TYR A 57 -14.40 0.57 -2.17
CA TYR A 57 -15.43 0.60 -3.23
C TYR A 57 -16.21 -0.69 -3.34
N SER A 58 -15.58 -1.86 -3.17
CA SER A 58 -16.30 -3.14 -3.25
C SER A 58 -17.38 -3.28 -2.17
N ILE A 59 -17.08 -2.88 -0.93
CA ILE A 59 -18.10 -2.88 0.13
C ILE A 59 -19.16 -1.81 -0.13
N LEU A 60 -18.77 -0.64 -0.62
CA LEU A 60 -19.73 0.41 -0.98
C LEU A 60 -20.75 -0.08 -2.01
N ASP A 61 -20.29 -0.80 -3.04
CA ASP A 61 -21.19 -1.39 -4.03
C ASP A 61 -22.07 -2.47 -3.41
N GLY A 62 -21.55 -3.27 -2.47
CA GLY A 62 -22.35 -4.17 -1.63
C GLY A 62 -23.47 -3.47 -0.85
N LEU A 63 -23.16 -2.31 -0.23
CA LEU A 63 -24.15 -1.49 0.48
C LEU A 63 -25.22 -0.91 -0.46
N ARG A 64 -24.87 -0.62 -1.72
CA ARG A 64 -25.84 -0.15 -2.72
C ARG A 64 -26.79 -1.25 -3.18
N LEU A 65 -26.32 -2.49 -3.21
CA LEU A 65 -27.15 -3.65 -3.57
C LEU A 65 -28.20 -3.95 -2.49
N ASP A 66 -27.86 -3.77 -1.21
CA ASP A 66 -28.77 -3.93 -0.08
C ASP A 66 -29.00 -2.60 0.66
N ARG A 67 -29.43 -1.59 -0.11
CA ARG A 67 -29.56 -0.21 0.36
C ARG A 67 -30.47 -0.09 1.59
N ASP A 68 -31.61 -0.77 1.58
CA ASP A 68 -32.60 -0.64 2.65
C ASP A 68 -32.05 -1.17 3.98
N ALA A 69 -31.34 -2.31 3.97
CA ALA A 69 -30.69 -2.84 5.17
C ALA A 69 -29.50 -1.98 5.60
N ALA A 70 -28.72 -1.44 4.66
CA ALA A 70 -27.63 -0.50 4.96
C ALA A 70 -28.17 0.76 5.66
N MET A 71 -29.28 1.32 5.17
CA MET A 71 -29.96 2.48 5.76
C MET A 71 -30.61 2.19 7.11
N ALA A 72 -31.05 0.96 7.32
CA ALA A 72 -31.51 0.45 8.62
C ALA A 72 -30.36 0.15 9.60
N GLY A 73 -29.10 0.26 9.16
CA GLY A 73 -27.91 0.07 9.99
C GLY A 73 -27.44 -1.38 10.13
N ALA A 74 -27.94 -2.31 9.32
CA ALA A 74 -27.56 -3.74 9.37
C ALA A 74 -26.06 -3.97 9.06
N TYR A 75 -25.43 -3.03 8.36
CA TYR A 75 -24.01 -3.04 8.02
C TYR A 75 -23.14 -2.19 8.97
N ASN A 76 -23.73 -1.54 9.98
CA ASN A 76 -23.01 -0.62 10.84
C ASN A 76 -22.05 -1.38 11.77
N LEU A 77 -20.78 -0.99 11.72
CA LEU A 77 -19.70 -1.53 12.51
C LEU A 77 -18.90 -0.40 13.10
N GLY A 78 -18.69 -0.45 14.42
CA GLY A 78 -17.60 0.29 15.03
C GLY A 78 -16.26 -0.16 14.44
N LEU A 79 -15.23 0.67 14.58
CA LEU A 79 -13.91 0.36 14.06
C LEU A 79 -13.39 -0.95 14.68
N THR A 80 -13.37 -2.02 13.89
CA THR A 80 -13.02 -3.37 14.32
C THR A 80 -11.92 -3.95 13.45
N CYS A 81 -10.99 -4.64 14.09
CA CYS A 81 -9.92 -5.39 13.43
C CYS A 81 -10.19 -6.90 13.50
N ALA A 82 -11.37 -7.30 14.00
CA ALA A 82 -11.82 -8.68 14.03
C ALA A 82 -13.05 -8.82 13.14
N ALA A 83 -13.02 -9.81 12.24
CA ALA A 83 -14.17 -10.12 11.40
C ALA A 83 -15.34 -10.55 12.29
N PRO A 84 -16.52 -9.92 12.17
CA PRO A 84 -17.70 -10.37 12.90
C PRO A 84 -18.06 -11.79 12.46
N ALA A 85 -18.71 -12.57 13.32
CA ALA A 85 -19.17 -13.91 12.94
C ALA A 85 -20.18 -13.81 11.78
N ALA A 86 -20.06 -14.73 10.82
CA ALA A 86 -21.10 -14.93 9.81
C ALA A 86 -22.43 -15.25 10.50
N THR A 87 -23.51 -14.63 10.05
CA THR A 87 -24.85 -14.78 10.67
C THR A 87 -25.81 -15.58 9.79
N GLY A 88 -25.40 -15.95 8.57
CA GLY A 88 -26.28 -16.54 7.55
C GLY A 88 -27.22 -15.51 6.93
N GLN A 89 -27.02 -14.22 7.24
CA GLN A 89 -27.72 -13.10 6.63
C GLN A 89 -26.74 -12.35 5.74
N LEU A 90 -27.24 -11.81 4.63
CA LEU A 90 -26.42 -11.10 3.62
C LEU A 90 -25.49 -10.06 4.26
N ALA A 91 -26.03 -9.21 5.16
CA ALA A 91 -25.23 -8.19 5.82
C ALA A 91 -24.11 -8.78 6.68
N GLY A 92 -24.42 -9.69 7.61
CA GLY A 92 -23.43 -10.30 8.50
C GLY A 92 -22.35 -11.07 7.75
N ASP A 93 -22.72 -11.84 6.73
CA ASP A 93 -21.79 -12.62 5.92
C ASP A 93 -20.91 -11.69 5.06
N THR A 94 -21.48 -10.61 4.52
CA THR A 94 -20.72 -9.59 3.78
C THR A 94 -19.70 -8.89 4.68
N LEU A 95 -20.08 -8.53 5.91
CA LEU A 95 -19.18 -7.90 6.87
C LEU A 95 -18.05 -8.83 7.31
N ASN A 96 -18.35 -10.11 7.53
CA ASN A 96 -17.34 -11.12 7.82
C ASN A 96 -16.31 -11.20 6.68
N LEU A 97 -16.78 -11.38 5.45
CA LEU A 97 -15.93 -11.48 4.26
C LEU A 97 -15.10 -10.22 4.04
N TRP A 98 -15.71 -9.03 4.14
CA TRP A 98 -15.02 -7.77 3.92
C TRP A 98 -13.86 -7.56 4.89
N ILE A 99 -14.07 -7.76 6.20
CA ILE A 99 -13.00 -7.62 7.18
C ILE A 99 -11.92 -8.70 6.96
N SER A 100 -12.30 -9.95 6.68
CA SER A 100 -11.33 -11.01 6.36
C SER A 100 -10.49 -10.68 5.12
N ASP A 101 -11.09 -10.08 4.09
CA ASP A 101 -10.36 -9.65 2.89
C ASP A 101 -9.43 -8.47 3.17
N LEU A 102 -9.82 -7.50 3.98
CA LEU A 102 -8.92 -6.43 4.42
C LEU A 102 -7.67 -7.02 5.09
N GLN A 103 -7.85 -7.96 6.01
CA GLN A 103 -6.75 -8.61 6.74
C GLN A 103 -5.83 -9.43 5.83
N ARG A 104 -6.41 -10.10 4.83
CA ARG A 104 -5.68 -10.94 3.88
C ARG A 104 -4.89 -10.12 2.86
N VAL A 105 -5.47 -9.02 2.36
CA VAL A 105 -4.91 -8.24 1.25
C VAL A 105 -3.94 -7.16 1.74
N LEU A 106 -4.29 -6.43 2.81
CA LEU A 106 -3.43 -5.38 3.37
C LEU A 106 -2.38 -5.94 4.35
N GLY A 107 -2.56 -7.20 4.77
CA GLY A 107 -1.70 -7.85 5.75
C GLY A 107 -1.99 -7.39 7.17
N GLN A 108 -1.25 -7.97 8.12
CA GLN A 108 -1.28 -7.61 9.55
C GLN A 108 -2.68 -7.69 10.18
N GLY A 109 -3.37 -8.83 10.03
CA GLY A 109 -4.81 -8.95 10.33
C GLY A 109 -5.30 -8.37 11.67
N ALA A 110 -4.49 -8.34 12.73
CA ALA A 110 -4.87 -7.75 14.01
C ALA A 110 -4.82 -6.20 14.05
N THR A 111 -4.09 -5.55 13.14
CA THR A 111 -3.95 -4.08 13.05
C THR A 111 -4.71 -3.47 11.88
N THR A 112 -5.15 -4.30 10.92
CA THR A 112 -6.01 -3.88 9.82
C THR A 112 -7.48 -3.90 10.25
N CYS A 113 -8.13 -2.75 10.21
CA CYS A 113 -9.46 -2.54 10.78
C CYS A 113 -10.39 -1.83 9.79
N GLY A 114 -11.68 -2.17 9.85
CA GLY A 114 -12.73 -1.54 9.08
C GLY A 114 -13.79 -0.90 9.98
N LEU A 115 -14.40 0.17 9.49
CA LEU A 115 -15.59 0.82 10.06
C LEU A 115 -16.57 1.09 8.93
N ILE A 116 -17.85 0.85 9.21
CA ILE A 116 -18.95 1.24 8.33
C ILE A 116 -19.98 1.92 9.21
N ASN A 117 -20.39 3.12 8.82
CA ASN A 117 -21.45 3.85 9.48
C ASN A 117 -22.38 4.48 8.46
N CYS A 118 -23.52 3.83 8.24
CA CYS A 118 -24.63 4.31 7.44
C CYS A 118 -25.68 4.94 8.34
N ALA A 119 -25.94 6.23 8.11
CA ALA A 119 -26.98 6.98 8.79
C ALA A 119 -28.29 6.96 8.00
N ALA A 120 -29.42 7.05 8.72
CA ALA A 120 -30.76 7.06 8.14
C ALA A 120 -31.02 8.20 7.13
N ASN A 121 -30.14 9.20 7.06
CA ASN A 121 -30.21 10.31 6.11
C ASN A 121 -29.60 10.01 4.72
N GLY A 122 -29.09 8.80 4.49
CA GLY A 122 -28.52 8.38 3.21
C GLY A 122 -27.00 8.38 3.18
N ILE A 123 -26.33 8.88 4.22
CA ILE A 123 -24.89 9.07 4.22
C ILE A 123 -24.22 7.87 4.87
N CYS A 124 -23.34 7.21 4.11
CA CYS A 124 -22.46 6.16 4.60
C CYS A 124 -21.02 6.63 4.62
N THR A 125 -20.36 6.37 5.75
CA THR A 125 -18.92 6.54 5.93
C THR A 125 -18.30 5.17 6.07
N ILE A 126 -17.33 4.87 5.20
CA ILE A 126 -16.49 3.68 5.25
C ILE A 126 -15.09 4.13 5.57
N ARG A 127 -14.45 3.48 6.54
CA ARG A 127 -13.08 3.78 6.93
C ARG A 127 -12.28 2.50 7.06
N ILE A 128 -11.10 2.50 6.48
CA ILE A 128 -10.14 1.40 6.50
C ILE A 128 -8.85 1.93 7.10
N ARG A 129 -8.32 1.20 8.08
CA ARG A 129 -7.07 1.52 8.76
C ARG A 129 -6.12 0.33 8.67
N TRP A 130 -4.85 0.58 8.40
CA TRP A 130 -3.80 -0.45 8.38
C TRP A 130 -2.46 0.11 8.86
N ASP A 131 -1.50 -0.78 9.12
CA ASP A 131 -0.13 -0.45 9.48
C ASP A 131 0.80 -0.55 8.26
N ASP A 132 1.35 0.58 7.84
CA ASP A 132 2.22 0.76 6.67
C ASP A 132 3.71 0.92 7.05
N SER A 133 4.06 0.76 8.33
CA SER A 133 5.43 0.99 8.84
C SER A 133 6.49 0.13 8.16
N ARG A 134 6.12 -1.08 7.70
CA ARG A 134 7.01 -2.01 6.98
C ARG A 134 7.41 -1.49 5.60
N ALA A 135 6.57 -0.69 4.96
CA ALA A 135 6.82 -0.07 3.67
C ALA A 135 7.33 1.38 3.80
N GLY A 136 7.74 1.79 5.01
CA GLY A 136 8.25 3.13 5.30
C GLY A 136 7.18 4.19 5.53
N GLY A 137 5.90 3.79 5.69
CA GLY A 137 4.77 4.65 6.02
C GLY A 137 4.49 4.75 7.54
N SER A 138 3.29 5.22 7.90
CA SER A 138 2.84 5.32 9.28
C SER A 138 2.38 3.96 9.83
N ALA A 139 2.50 3.77 11.16
CA ALA A 139 1.87 2.64 11.85
C ALA A 139 0.33 2.71 11.87
N THR A 140 -0.24 3.83 11.44
CA THR A 140 -1.68 4.07 11.38
C THR A 140 -1.97 4.89 10.14
N GLU A 141 -2.03 4.22 9.00
CA GLU A 141 -2.56 4.78 7.76
C GLU A 141 -4.08 4.60 7.74
N GLU A 142 -4.77 5.59 7.20
CA GLU A 142 -6.23 5.61 7.14
C GLU A 142 -6.71 6.03 5.75
N TYR A 143 -7.78 5.38 5.33
CA TYR A 143 -8.54 5.71 4.14
C TYR A 143 -10.01 5.82 4.52
N GLU A 144 -10.63 6.95 4.20
CA GLU A 144 -12.04 7.21 4.45
C GLU A 144 -12.77 7.57 3.15
N ILE A 145 -13.92 6.94 2.93
CA ILE A 145 -14.88 7.33 1.90
C ILE A 145 -16.17 7.73 2.60
N ARG A 146 -16.69 8.91 2.26
CA ARG A 146 -18.03 9.33 2.64
C ARG A 146 -18.86 9.56 1.40
N THR A 147 -20.00 8.88 1.32
CA THR A 147 -20.87 8.94 0.15
C THR A 147 -22.33 8.87 0.54
N ARG A 148 -23.18 9.32 -0.37
CA ARG A 148 -24.63 9.10 -0.28
C ARG A 148 -24.93 7.80 -1.01
N LEU A 149 -25.56 6.84 -0.33
CA LEU A 149 -26.10 5.67 -1.00
C LEU A 149 -27.15 6.11 -1.99
#